data_AF-A0A9D8SDH6-F1
#
_entry.id   AF-A0A9D8SDH6-F1
#
_cell.length_a   1.000
_cell.length_b   1.000
_cell.length_c   1.000
_cell.angle_alpha   90.00
_cell.angle_beta   90.00
_cell.angle_gamma   90.00
#
_symmetry.space_group_name_H-M   'P 1'
#
loop_
_entity.id
_entity.type
_entity.pdbx_description
1 polymer ?
#
loop_
_entity_poly.entity_id
_entity_poly.type
_entity_poly.pdbx_seq_one_letter_code
_entity_poly.pdbx_strand_id
1 'polypeptide(L)' 'MYEYKVEVYRVKDAEKEMNALAKEGWRVISVTACDTLSWTAKDTIVVTFERSK' A
#
# COMPACT_ATOMS: atom_id res chain seq x y z
N MET A 1 -3.33 20.88 -2.39
CA MET A 1 -3.46 19.95 -3.55
C MET A 1 -2.99 18.58 -3.07
N TYR A 2 -3.61 17.47 -3.46
CA TYR A 2 -3.21 16.15 -2.96
C TYR A 2 -2.26 15.43 -3.94
N GLU A 3 -1.28 14.72 -3.39
CA GLU A 3 -0.47 13.72 -4.08
C GLU A 3 -1.03 12.33 -3.79
N TYR A 4 -1.01 11.44 -4.79
CA TYR A 4 -1.45 10.06 -4.66
C TYR A 4 -0.34 9.10 -5.03
N LYS A 5 -0.32 7.95 -4.35
CA LYS A 5 0.61 6.85 -4.61
C LYS A 5 -0.12 5.52 -4.51
N VAL A 6 0.26 4.55 -5.34
CA VAL A 6 -0.25 3.17 -5.29
C VAL A 6 0.94 2.23 -5.16
N GLU A 7 0.92 1.35 -4.16
CA GLU A 7 1.95 0.34 -3.94
C GLU A 7 1.33 -1.05 -3.75
N VAL A 8 2.11 -2.10 -4.02
CA VAL A 8 1.69 -3.50 -3.85
C VAL A 8 2.63 -4.16 -2.85
N TYR A 9 2.07 -4.79 -1.83
CA TYR A 9 2.85 -5.49 -0.81
C TYR A 9 2.37 -6.92 -0.62
N ARG A 10 3.26 -7.78 -0.12
CA ARG A 10 2.81 -8.99 0.57
C ARG A 10 2.23 -8.59 1.91
N VAL A 11 1.16 -9.25 2.35
CA VAL A 11 0.48 -8.96 3.63
C VAL A 11 1.47 -8.94 4.80
N LYS A 12 2.43 -9.89 4.83
CA LYS A 12 3.45 -9.98 5.89
C LYS A 12 4.40 -8.77 5.97
N ASP A 13 4.58 -8.05 4.87
CA ASP A 13 5.51 -6.92 4.78
C ASP A 13 4.75 -5.58 4.84
N ALA A 14 3.43 -5.60 4.60
CA ALA A 14 2.59 -4.42 4.47
C ALA A 14 2.65 -3.48 5.67
N GLU A 15 2.57 -4.00 6.90
CA GLU A 15 2.60 -3.16 8.10
C GLU A 15 3.89 -2.33 8.19
N LYS A 16 5.04 -2.96 7.93
CA LYS A 16 6.35 -2.30 7.98
C LYS A 16 6.44 -1.17 6.95
N GLU A 17 6.04 -1.44 5.71
CA GLU A 17 6.14 -0.48 4.61
C GLU A 17 5.12 0.66 4.75
N MET A 18 3.87 0.35 5.14
CA MET A 18 2.85 1.36 5.42
C MET A 18 3.25 2.28 6.57
N ASN A 19 3.87 1.75 7.63
CA ASN A 19 4.38 2.55 8.75
C ASN A 19 5.57 3.43 8.35
N ALA A 20 6.41 3.00 7.40
CA ALA A 20 7.48 3.84 6.86
C ALA A 20 6.90 5.04 6.10
N LEU A 21 5.92 4.80 5.22
CA LEU A 21 5.24 5.85 4.46
C LEU A 21 4.43 6.80 5.36
N ALA A 22 3.83 6.29 6.43
CA ALA A 22 3.14 7.13 7.42
C ALA A 22 4.08 8.17 8.05
N LYS A 23 5.35 7.82 8.30
CA LYS A 23 6.37 8.77 8.81
C LYS A 23 6.74 9.86 7.80
N GLU A 24 6.55 9.60 6.52
CA GLU A 24 6.74 10.57 5.42
C GLU A 24 5.47 11.41 5.14
N GLY A 25 4.43 11.24 5.95
CA GLY A 25 3.17 11.98 5.83
C GLY A 25 2.15 11.37 4.87
N TRP A 26 2.38 10.16 4.37
CA TRP A 26 1.39 9.46 3.54
C TRP A 26 0.31 8.84 4.41
N ARG A 27 -0.94 8.99 3.97
CA ARG A 27 -2.12 8.39 4.60
C ARG A 27 -2.72 7.33 3.68
N VAL A 28 -3.03 6.17 4.23
CA VAL A 28 -3.75 5.11 3.51
C VAL A 28 -5.20 5.52 3.28
N ILE A 29 -5.67 5.42 2.04
CA ILE A 29 -7.06 5.71 1.67
C ILE A 29 -7.82 4.51 1.10
N SER A 30 -7.10 3.50 0.62
CA SER A 30 -7.71 2.25 0.15
C SER A 30 -6.73 1.09 0.29
N VAL A 31 -7.27 -0.08 0.62
CA VAL A 31 -6.55 -1.36 0.63
C VAL A 31 -7.42 -2.38 -0.08
N THR A 32 -6.88 -3.05 -1.09
CA THR A 32 -7.57 -4.09 -1.85
C THR A 32 -6.75 -5.37 -1.82
N ALA A 33 -7.34 -6.47 -1.35
CA ALA A 33 -6.72 -7.78 -1.44
C ALA A 33 -6.61 -8.20 -2.91
N CYS A 34 -5.47 -8.74 -3.30
CA CYS A 34 -5.23 -9.21 -4.64
C CYS A 34 -4.53 -10.57 -4.60
N ASP A 35 -5.28 -11.61 -4.96
CA ASP A 35 -4.79 -12.99 -4.98
C ASP A 35 -4.39 -13.47 -6.38
N THR A 36 -4.47 -12.57 -7.37
CA THR A 36 -4.35 -12.91 -8.80
C THR A 36 -3.12 -12.33 -9.48
N LEU A 37 -2.30 -11.51 -8.79
CA LEU A 37 -1.18 -10.80 -9.43
C LEU A 37 0.00 -11.70 -9.82
N SER A 38 0.13 -12.93 -9.31
CA SER A 38 0.95 -13.99 -9.93
C SER A 38 0.70 -15.37 -9.28
N TRP A 39 1.07 -16.45 -9.98
CA TRP A 39 1.09 -17.82 -9.43
C TRP A 39 1.96 -18.01 -8.17
N THR A 40 2.82 -17.03 -7.84
CA THR A 40 3.73 -17.06 -6.67
C THR A 40 3.44 -15.96 -5.65
N ALA A 41 2.48 -15.07 -5.93
CA ALA A 41 2.13 -13.92 -5.11
C ALA A 41 0.74 -14.12 -4.48
N LYS A 42 0.60 -15.20 -3.71
CA LYS A 42 -0.50 -15.34 -2.76
C LYS A 42 -0.31 -14.30 -1.64
N ASP A 43 -1.43 -13.83 -1.09
CA ASP A 43 -1.46 -12.88 0.03
C ASP A 43 -0.81 -11.53 -0.30
N THR A 44 -1.20 -10.93 -1.43
CA THR A 44 -0.82 -9.55 -1.74
C THR A 44 -1.97 -8.57 -1.56
N ILE A 45 -1.61 -7.32 -1.25
CA ILE A 45 -2.55 -6.22 -1.16
C ILE A 45 -2.05 -5.07 -2.03
N VAL A 46 -2.98 -4.36 -2.64
CA VAL A 46 -2.75 -3.07 -3.31
C VAL A 46 -3.20 -1.99 -2.35
N VAL A 47 -2.31 -1.05 -2.04
CA VAL A 47 -2.57 0.04 -1.10
C VAL A 47 -2.47 1.37 -1.83
N THR A 48 -3.50 2.20 -1.71
CA THR A 48 -3.50 3.58 -2.20
C THR A 48 -3.28 4.54 -1.04
N PHE A 49 -2.39 5.50 -1.25
CA PHE A 49 -2.03 6.54 -0.31
C PHE A 49 -2.35 7.93 -0.87
N GLU A 50 -2.61 8.87 0.04
CA GLU A 50 -2.69 10.30 -0.25
C GLU A 50 -1.75 11.09 0.67
N ARG A 51 -1.31 12.27 0.23
CA ARG A 51 -0.63 13.25 1.08
C ARG A 51 -0.99 14.67 0.62
N SER A 52 -1.22 15.58 1.56
CA SER A 52 -1.38 17.00 1.24
C SER A 52 -0.04 17.62 0.84
N LYS A 53 -0.01 18.32 -0.30
CA LYS A 53 1.06 19.29 -0.58
C LYS A 53 0.91 20.52 0.32
#